data_AF-A0A522DDJ1-F1
#
_entry.id   AF-A0A522DDJ1-F1
#
_cell.length_a   1.000
_cell.length_b   1.000
_cell.length_c   1.000
_cell.angle_alpha   90.00
_cell.angle_beta   90.00
_cell.angle_gamma   90.00
#
_symmetry.space_group_name_H-M   'P 1'
#
loop_
_entity.id
_entity.type
_entity.pdbx_description
1 polymer ?
#
loop_
_entity_poly.entity_id
_entity_poly.type
_entity_poly.pdbx_seq_one_letter_code
_entity_poly.pdbx_strand_id
1 'polypeptide(L)'
;MPSYRGVEQSAIVKSITDAIEFLETHSTGPECQKLIDRLRTPDAATGVSPLGAIAHAATNKELASAIRGSGAGWLFGATGEVLQFHAVYNTDGKGLDIVERLYQWGAGAGARTLAYNKIDEECDAWLAMSYARKVGMTEENLEKLAGVADALTQNKVALGHAFKAITQLVEMGAAGADDDAMRQLFLTLDLHERHVAKGTLSTVTLDGAQANLEFDRPMSQYGIVMEDMTAGRTGWDDPKVLPVVEKISEILDPFRETDEVSRTGVGIITKGPYEEGKTPQGIIFGSTARVAQAVADAFPELKVIDYEGRKIAPNTLKPQGPKPGFRL
;
A
#
# COMPACT_ATOMS: atom_id res chain seq x y z
N MET A 1 -15.00 -8.39 -19.42
CA MET A 1 -15.27 -7.76 -18.12
C MET A 1 -14.17 -6.75 -17.85
N PRO A 2 -14.45 -5.57 -17.31
CA PRO A 2 -13.41 -4.59 -16.99
C PRO A 2 -12.42 -5.13 -15.96
N SER A 3 -11.18 -4.64 -16.04
CA SER A 3 -10.13 -4.94 -15.08
C SER A 3 -9.39 -3.68 -14.63
N TYR A 4 -8.92 -3.71 -13.38
CA TYR A 4 -8.08 -2.67 -12.78
C TYR A 4 -6.74 -3.29 -12.44
N ARG A 5 -5.65 -2.78 -13.03
CA ARG A 5 -4.28 -3.31 -12.85
C ARG A 5 -4.16 -4.82 -13.06
N GLY A 6 -4.97 -5.37 -13.97
CA GLY A 6 -4.98 -6.80 -14.30
C GLY A 6 -5.96 -7.65 -13.49
N VAL A 7 -6.63 -7.09 -12.47
CA VAL A 7 -7.61 -7.82 -11.65
C VAL A 7 -9.04 -7.52 -12.12
N GLU A 8 -9.87 -8.56 -12.25
CA GLU A 8 -11.26 -8.41 -12.71
C GLU A 8 -12.12 -7.61 -11.73
N GLN A 9 -13.04 -6.81 -12.26
CA GLN A 9 -14.00 -5.99 -11.50
C GLN A 9 -14.72 -6.77 -10.39
N SER A 10 -15.20 -7.98 -10.70
CA SER A 10 -15.92 -8.84 -9.76
C SER A 10 -15.06 -9.23 -8.54
N ALA A 11 -13.77 -9.53 -8.77
CA ALA A 11 -12.82 -9.86 -7.71
C ALA A 11 -12.51 -8.63 -6.84
N ILE A 12 -12.42 -7.44 -7.44
CA ILE A 12 -12.23 -6.18 -6.71
C ILE A 12 -13.42 -5.90 -5.80
N VAL A 13 -14.65 -5.95 -6.34
CA VAL A 13 -15.88 -5.76 -5.57
C VAL A 13 -15.96 -6.75 -4.42
N LYS A 14 -15.69 -8.04 -4.68
CA LYS A 14 -15.65 -9.06 -3.63
C LYS A 14 -14.62 -8.72 -2.55
N SER A 15 -13.40 -8.34 -2.93
CA SER A 15 -12.34 -8.02 -1.97
C SER A 15 -12.69 -6.83 -1.06
N ILE A 16 -13.37 -5.80 -1.60
CA ILE A 16 -13.84 -4.65 -0.83
C ILE A 16 -14.98 -5.06 0.11
N THR A 17 -15.96 -5.81 -0.40
CA THR A 17 -17.10 -6.28 0.40
C THR A 17 -16.64 -7.15 1.56
N ASP A 18 -15.78 -8.15 1.29
CA ASP A 18 -15.26 -9.05 2.32
C ASP A 18 -14.47 -8.26 3.39
N ALA A 19 -13.67 -7.27 2.98
CA ALA A 19 -12.90 -6.43 3.91
C ALA A 19 -13.80 -5.55 4.78
N ILE A 20 -14.89 -5.02 4.21
CA ILE A 20 -15.87 -4.24 4.97
C ILE A 20 -16.58 -5.13 5.99
N GLU A 21 -17.13 -6.28 5.57
CA GLU A 21 -17.81 -7.22 6.46
C GLU A 21 -16.89 -7.70 7.60
N PHE A 22 -15.62 -7.91 7.26
CA PHE A 22 -14.58 -8.22 8.21
C PHE A 22 -14.41 -7.11 9.26
N LEU A 23 -14.32 -5.85 8.84
CA LEU A 23 -14.16 -4.71 9.75
C LEU A 23 -15.40 -4.47 10.61
N GLU A 24 -16.61 -4.70 10.08
CA GLU A 24 -17.85 -4.66 10.86
C GLU A 24 -17.83 -5.69 11.99
N THR A 25 -17.36 -6.91 11.69
CA THR A 25 -17.26 -8.00 12.67
C THR A 25 -16.29 -7.67 13.80
N HIS A 26 -15.19 -6.97 13.51
CA HIS A 26 -14.16 -6.63 14.48
C HIS A 26 -14.34 -5.24 15.12
N SER A 27 -15.35 -4.48 14.68
CA SER A 27 -15.85 -3.25 15.31
C SER A 27 -14.75 -2.26 15.71
N THR A 28 -13.93 -1.83 14.76
CA THR A 28 -12.83 -0.88 15.01
C THR A 28 -13.30 0.44 15.64
N GLY A 29 -14.51 0.91 15.29
CA GLY A 29 -15.11 2.11 15.87
C GLY A 29 -16.25 2.70 15.04
N PRO A 30 -16.95 3.71 15.58
CA PRO A 30 -18.10 4.33 14.92
C PRO A 30 -17.75 5.11 13.63
N GLU A 31 -16.57 5.72 13.52
CA GLU A 31 -16.18 6.37 12.25
C GLU A 31 -15.82 5.34 11.18
N CYS A 32 -15.26 4.18 11.54
CA CYS A 32 -15.13 3.05 10.62
C CYS A 32 -16.49 2.65 10.05
N GLN A 33 -17.50 2.48 10.91
CA GLN A 33 -18.85 2.14 10.45
C GLN A 33 -19.45 3.22 9.53
N LYS A 34 -19.29 4.51 9.85
CA LYS A 34 -19.79 5.58 8.97
C LYS A 34 -19.13 5.57 7.59
N LEU A 35 -17.85 5.25 7.51
CA LEU A 35 -17.13 5.14 6.24
C LEU A 35 -17.58 3.92 5.43
N ILE A 36 -17.86 2.81 6.11
CA ILE A 36 -18.48 1.61 5.53
C ILE A 36 -19.86 1.92 4.96
N ASP A 37 -20.72 2.55 5.76
CA ASP A 37 -22.08 2.91 5.35
C ASP A 37 -22.04 3.85 4.14
N ARG A 38 -21.09 4.79 4.10
CA ARG A 38 -20.89 5.70 2.96
C ARG A 38 -20.56 4.96 1.66
N LEU A 39 -19.79 3.87 1.71
CA LEU A 39 -19.48 3.09 0.51
C LEU A 39 -20.71 2.34 -0.05
N ARG A 40 -21.65 1.99 0.83
CA ARG A 40 -22.87 1.25 0.49
C ARG A 40 -24.07 2.15 0.18
N THR A 41 -24.12 3.35 0.75
CA THR A 41 -25.25 4.27 0.61
C THR A 41 -25.26 4.90 -0.78
N PRO A 42 -26.38 4.82 -1.52
CA PRO A 42 -26.54 5.50 -2.80
C PRO A 42 -26.38 7.01 -2.67
N ASP A 43 -25.63 7.62 -3.59
CA ASP A 43 -25.59 9.07 -3.71
C ASP A 43 -26.96 9.60 -4.16
N ALA A 44 -27.42 10.69 -3.53
CA ALA A 44 -28.77 11.21 -3.76
C ALA A 44 -28.99 11.75 -5.19
N ALA A 45 -27.93 12.21 -5.86
CA ALA A 45 -28.02 12.75 -7.21
C ALA A 45 -28.00 11.66 -8.27
N THR A 46 -27.21 10.60 -8.05
CA THR A 46 -27.01 9.53 -9.05
C THR A 46 -27.82 8.27 -8.79
N GLY A 47 -28.28 8.06 -7.55
CA GLY A 47 -28.94 6.82 -7.12
C GLY A 47 -28.00 5.60 -7.06
N VAL A 48 -26.69 5.80 -7.20
CA VAL A 48 -25.67 4.74 -7.22
C VAL A 48 -24.72 4.95 -6.05
N SER A 49 -24.42 3.89 -5.30
CA SER A 49 -23.43 3.95 -4.21
C SER A 49 -22.00 3.91 -4.75
N PRO A 50 -20.99 4.36 -4.01
CA PRO A 50 -19.58 4.21 -4.41
C PRO A 50 -19.20 2.78 -4.80
N LEU A 51 -19.62 1.78 -4.01
CA LEU A 51 -19.39 0.37 -4.33
C LEU A 51 -20.20 -0.08 -5.56
N GLY A 52 -21.43 0.43 -5.72
CA GLY A 52 -22.25 0.22 -6.91
C GLY A 52 -21.60 0.79 -8.18
N ALA A 53 -20.99 1.96 -8.10
CA ALA A 53 -20.28 2.58 -9.23
C ALA A 53 -19.09 1.72 -9.69
N ILE A 54 -18.35 1.13 -8.73
CA ILE A 54 -17.29 0.16 -9.04
C ILE A 54 -17.88 -1.08 -9.71
N ALA A 55 -18.99 -1.62 -9.20
CA ALA A 55 -19.63 -2.82 -9.74
C ALA A 55 -20.29 -2.63 -11.12
N HIS A 56 -20.70 -1.40 -11.46
CA HIS A 56 -21.37 -1.08 -12.71
C HIS A 56 -20.48 -0.44 -13.78
N ALA A 57 -19.21 -0.17 -13.49
CA ALA A 57 -18.29 0.35 -14.49
C ALA A 57 -18.23 -0.55 -15.73
N ALA A 58 -18.31 0.02 -16.92
CA ALA A 58 -18.39 -0.73 -18.18
C ALA A 58 -17.02 -0.89 -18.87
N THR A 59 -16.04 -0.05 -18.49
CA THR A 59 -14.70 -0.02 -19.08
C THR A 59 -13.61 0.06 -18.01
N ASN A 60 -12.35 -0.28 -18.36
CA ASN A 60 -11.22 -0.16 -17.43
C ASN A 60 -11.02 1.30 -16.95
N LYS A 61 -11.28 2.27 -17.83
CA LYS A 61 -11.19 3.70 -17.52
C LYS A 61 -12.29 4.13 -16.54
N GLU A 62 -13.53 3.68 -16.77
CA GLU A 62 -14.62 3.90 -15.82
C GLU A 62 -14.36 3.22 -14.48
N LEU A 63 -13.82 2.01 -14.48
CA LEU A 63 -13.50 1.28 -13.26
C LEU A 63 -12.41 1.99 -12.45
N ALA A 64 -11.33 2.43 -13.10
CA ALA A 64 -10.29 3.24 -12.45
C ALA A 64 -10.86 4.55 -11.90
N SER A 65 -11.71 5.23 -12.68
CA SER A 65 -12.38 6.45 -12.22
C SER A 65 -13.30 6.19 -11.02
N ALA A 66 -14.07 5.09 -11.03
CA ALA A 66 -14.94 4.71 -9.92
C ALA A 66 -14.13 4.38 -8.67
N ILE A 67 -13.01 3.67 -8.78
CA ILE A 67 -12.12 3.38 -7.65
C ILE A 67 -11.57 4.68 -7.05
N ARG A 68 -11.02 5.59 -7.88
CA ARG A 68 -10.53 6.91 -7.40
C ARG A 68 -11.63 7.74 -6.73
N GLY A 69 -12.82 7.77 -7.33
CA GLY A 69 -13.97 8.53 -6.84
C GLY A 69 -14.68 7.90 -5.64
N SER A 70 -14.46 6.62 -5.37
CA SER A 70 -15.21 5.88 -4.34
C SER A 70 -14.92 6.36 -2.91
N GLY A 71 -13.75 6.96 -2.70
CA GLY A 71 -13.25 7.27 -1.36
C GLY A 71 -12.81 6.04 -0.56
N ALA A 72 -12.75 4.84 -1.15
CA ALA A 72 -12.34 3.60 -0.47
C ALA A 72 -10.86 3.59 -0.04
N GLY A 73 -10.08 4.63 -0.33
CA GLY A 73 -8.67 4.74 0.07
C GLY A 73 -8.44 4.61 1.58
N TRP A 74 -9.42 4.97 2.43
CA TRP A 74 -9.33 4.79 3.88
C TRP A 74 -9.25 3.30 4.29
N LEU A 75 -9.88 2.40 3.52
CA LEU A 75 -9.96 0.95 3.79
C LEU A 75 -8.56 0.29 3.79
N PHE A 76 -7.64 0.88 3.04
CA PHE A 76 -6.27 0.40 2.92
C PHE A 76 -5.29 1.35 3.63
N GLY A 77 -5.64 2.63 3.65
CA GLY A 77 -4.98 3.68 4.40
C GLY A 77 -4.99 3.40 5.90
N ALA A 78 -6.10 3.78 6.53
CA ALA A 78 -6.25 3.76 7.98
C ALA A 78 -6.37 2.34 8.54
N THR A 79 -7.17 1.48 7.90
CA THR A 79 -7.44 0.12 8.41
C THR A 79 -6.46 -0.95 7.92
N GLY A 80 -5.49 -0.60 7.08
CA GLY A 80 -4.55 -1.57 6.48
C GLY A 80 -3.79 -2.40 7.53
N GLU A 81 -3.35 -1.77 8.62
CA GLU A 81 -2.64 -2.47 9.70
C GLU A 81 -3.57 -3.29 10.59
N VAL A 82 -4.83 -2.89 10.74
CA VAL A 82 -5.87 -3.73 11.40
C VAL A 82 -6.05 -5.03 10.64
N LEU A 83 -6.20 -4.95 9.31
CA LEU A 83 -6.32 -6.14 8.46
C LEU A 83 -5.05 -7.01 8.54
N GLN A 84 -3.86 -6.41 8.55
CA GLN A 84 -2.59 -7.14 8.71
C GLN A 84 -2.47 -7.82 10.07
N PHE A 85 -2.86 -7.15 11.16
CA PHE A 85 -2.89 -7.76 12.49
C PHE A 85 -3.69 -9.06 12.47
N HIS A 86 -4.88 -9.02 11.89
CA HIS A 86 -5.73 -10.20 11.81
C HIS A 86 -5.20 -11.27 10.86
N ALA A 87 -4.56 -10.89 9.76
CA ALA A 87 -3.87 -11.82 8.87
C ALA A 87 -2.73 -12.56 9.59
N VAL A 88 -1.90 -11.83 10.35
CA VAL A 88 -0.77 -12.40 11.09
C VAL A 88 -1.23 -13.32 12.22
N TYR A 89 -2.20 -12.89 13.01
CA TYR A 89 -2.68 -13.65 14.16
C TYR A 89 -3.78 -14.65 13.84
N ASN A 90 -4.24 -14.70 12.59
CA ASN A 90 -5.31 -15.55 12.11
C ASN A 90 -6.53 -15.59 13.07
N THR A 91 -6.96 -14.42 13.54
CA THR A 91 -7.95 -14.35 14.63
C THR A 91 -9.33 -14.88 14.23
N ASP A 92 -9.62 -14.93 12.93
CA ASP A 92 -10.94 -15.29 12.40
C ASP A 92 -10.88 -16.25 11.19
N GLY A 93 -9.68 -16.68 10.76
CA GLY A 93 -9.51 -17.56 9.60
C GLY A 93 -9.53 -16.87 8.24
N LYS A 94 -9.84 -15.57 8.14
CA LYS A 94 -10.10 -14.88 6.86
C LYS A 94 -9.16 -13.72 6.57
N GLY A 95 -8.54 -13.15 7.59
CA GLY A 95 -7.69 -11.95 7.45
C GLY A 95 -6.62 -12.07 6.36
N LEU A 96 -5.93 -13.22 6.27
CA LEU A 96 -4.85 -13.43 5.28
C LEU A 96 -5.36 -13.34 3.83
N ASP A 97 -6.42 -14.08 3.53
CA ASP A 97 -7.04 -14.14 2.20
C ASP A 97 -7.63 -12.78 1.77
N ILE A 98 -8.20 -12.03 2.73
CA ILE A 98 -8.68 -10.66 2.47
C ILE A 98 -7.52 -9.74 2.14
N VAL A 99 -6.47 -9.72 2.98
CA VAL A 99 -5.30 -8.89 2.77
C VAL A 99 -4.65 -9.21 1.42
N GLU A 100 -4.42 -10.49 1.12
CA GLU A 100 -3.82 -10.93 -0.14
C GLU A 100 -4.60 -10.39 -1.35
N ARG A 101 -5.94 -10.58 -1.38
CA ARG A 101 -6.77 -10.07 -2.48
C ARG A 101 -6.71 -8.56 -2.64
N LEU A 102 -6.63 -7.81 -1.54
CA LEU A 102 -6.51 -6.35 -1.60
C LEU A 102 -5.14 -5.91 -2.15
N TYR A 103 -4.07 -6.60 -1.75
CA TYR A 103 -2.73 -6.32 -2.26
C TYR A 103 -2.59 -6.64 -3.75
N GLN A 104 -3.28 -7.67 -4.24
CA GLN A 104 -3.25 -8.10 -5.65
C GLN A 104 -3.75 -7.06 -6.66
N TRP A 105 -4.56 -6.08 -6.27
CA TRP A 105 -4.94 -4.94 -7.14
C TRP A 105 -4.34 -3.61 -6.67
N GLY A 106 -3.43 -3.65 -5.69
CA GLY A 106 -2.65 -2.50 -5.24
C GLY A 106 -3.48 -1.53 -4.42
N ALA A 107 -4.44 -2.05 -3.65
CA ALA A 107 -5.29 -1.27 -2.76
C ALA A 107 -4.49 -0.47 -1.72
N GLY A 108 -3.39 -1.05 -1.22
CA GLY A 108 -2.45 -0.40 -0.30
C GLY A 108 -1.47 0.58 -0.95
N ALA A 109 -1.52 0.77 -2.27
CA ALA A 109 -0.62 1.68 -2.98
C ALA A 109 -1.21 3.09 -3.10
N GLY A 110 -0.38 4.12 -2.94
CA GLY A 110 -0.77 5.52 -3.14
C GLY A 110 -0.17 6.45 -2.09
N ALA A 111 -0.21 7.76 -2.38
CA ALA A 111 0.17 8.77 -1.40
C ALA A 111 -0.92 8.91 -0.34
N ARG A 112 -0.52 8.91 0.94
CA ARG A 112 -1.41 9.26 2.04
C ARG A 112 -1.24 10.73 2.38
N THR A 113 -2.32 11.39 2.77
CA THR A 113 -2.23 12.73 3.36
C THR A 113 -1.59 12.63 4.73
N LEU A 114 -0.84 13.65 5.14
CA LEU A 114 -0.32 13.76 6.51
C LEU A 114 -1.39 14.13 7.55
N ALA A 115 -2.64 14.30 7.12
CA ALA A 115 -3.76 14.61 8.02
C ALA A 115 -4.10 13.39 8.88
N TYR A 116 -4.19 13.62 10.19
CA TYR A 116 -4.67 12.63 11.16
C TYR A 116 -6.18 12.80 11.34
N ASN A 117 -6.96 11.85 10.84
CA ASN A 117 -8.42 11.87 10.85
C ASN A 117 -8.95 11.01 12.00
N LYS A 118 -10.25 11.12 12.27
CA LYS A 118 -10.87 10.34 13.35
C LYS A 118 -10.77 8.81 13.15
N ILE A 119 -10.80 8.34 11.91
CA ILE A 119 -10.60 6.91 11.62
C ILE A 119 -9.18 6.45 11.98
N ASP A 120 -8.18 7.32 11.79
CA ASP A 120 -6.80 7.02 12.20
C ASP A 120 -6.72 6.86 13.72
N GLU A 121 -7.42 7.72 14.48
CA GLU A 121 -7.54 7.57 15.94
C GLU A 121 -8.20 6.27 16.38
N GLU A 122 -9.29 5.86 15.74
CA GLU A 122 -9.97 4.60 16.04
C GLU A 122 -9.07 3.40 15.75
N CYS A 123 -8.43 3.38 14.58
CA CYS A 123 -7.53 2.31 14.18
C CYS A 123 -6.29 2.23 15.09
N ASP A 124 -5.64 3.36 15.39
CA ASP A 124 -4.44 3.38 16.23
C ASP A 124 -4.74 2.98 17.68
N ALA A 125 -5.87 3.42 18.23
CA ALA A 125 -6.30 2.99 19.56
C ALA A 125 -6.59 1.48 19.57
N TRP A 126 -7.35 0.98 18.60
CA TRP A 126 -7.64 -0.45 18.47
C TRP A 126 -6.36 -1.28 18.36
N LEU A 127 -5.42 -0.85 17.52
CA LEU A 127 -4.14 -1.52 17.30
C LEU A 127 -3.28 -1.52 18.55
N ALA A 128 -3.15 -0.38 19.23
CA ALA A 128 -2.36 -0.27 20.45
C ALA A 128 -2.86 -1.26 21.52
N MET A 129 -4.18 -1.39 21.70
CA MET A 129 -4.76 -2.36 22.64
C MET A 129 -4.51 -3.80 22.19
N SER A 130 -4.80 -4.11 20.93
CA SER A 130 -4.62 -5.44 20.35
C SER A 130 -3.17 -5.92 20.42
N TYR A 131 -2.19 -5.04 20.15
CA TYR A 131 -0.77 -5.34 20.28
C TYR A 131 -0.34 -5.48 21.74
N ALA A 132 -0.78 -4.58 22.63
CA ALA A 132 -0.42 -4.66 24.05
C ALA A 132 -0.80 -6.00 24.68
N ARG A 133 -1.93 -6.59 24.27
CA ARG A 133 -2.38 -7.94 24.68
C ARG A 133 -1.49 -9.08 24.16
N LYS A 134 -0.67 -8.85 23.14
CA LYS A 134 0.21 -9.86 22.51
C LYS A 134 1.65 -9.80 23.00
N VAL A 135 2.15 -8.65 23.45
CA VAL A 135 3.55 -8.49 23.86
C VAL A 135 3.89 -9.39 25.07
N GLY A 136 2.99 -9.53 26.04
CA GLY A 136 3.26 -10.29 27.26
C GLY A 136 4.25 -9.59 28.21
N MET A 137 4.06 -9.76 29.52
CA MET A 137 4.84 -9.09 30.56
C MET A 137 6.08 -9.89 30.98
N THR A 138 7.11 -9.91 30.14
CA THR A 138 8.43 -10.47 30.50
C THR A 138 9.48 -9.36 30.51
N GLU A 139 10.54 -9.54 31.29
CA GLU A 139 11.68 -8.62 31.32
C GLU A 139 12.28 -8.41 29.92
N GLU A 140 12.48 -9.51 29.17
CA GLU A 140 12.96 -9.47 27.79
C GLU A 140 12.08 -8.59 26.88
N ASN A 141 10.75 -8.70 27.00
CA ASN A 141 9.84 -7.93 26.17
C ASN A 141 9.80 -6.46 26.58
N LEU A 142 9.93 -6.14 27.87
CA LEU A 142 10.04 -4.76 28.35
C LEU A 142 11.35 -4.11 27.88
N GLU A 143 12.47 -4.84 27.89
CA GLU A 143 13.74 -4.38 27.33
C GLU A 143 13.63 -4.11 25.82
N LYS A 144 13.00 -5.02 25.07
CA LYS A 144 12.72 -4.82 23.63
C LYS A 144 11.86 -3.59 23.37
N LEU A 145 10.77 -3.41 24.13
CA LEU A 145 9.91 -2.23 24.01
C LEU A 145 10.70 -0.94 24.25
N ALA A 146 11.57 -0.91 25.26
CA ALA A 146 12.40 0.26 25.56
C ALA A 146 13.37 0.57 24.42
N GLY A 147 14.06 -0.44 23.90
CA GLY A 147 15.00 -0.28 22.78
C GLY A 147 14.31 0.20 21.50
N VAL A 148 13.13 -0.33 21.18
CA VAL A 148 12.36 0.10 20.00
C VAL A 148 11.82 1.53 20.18
N ALA A 149 11.29 1.88 21.36
CA ALA A 149 10.79 3.23 21.61
C ALA A 149 11.88 4.30 21.46
N ASP A 150 13.09 4.05 21.96
CA ASP A 150 14.25 4.95 21.82
C ASP A 150 14.66 5.14 20.35
N ALA A 151 14.54 4.09 19.52
CA ALA A 151 14.80 4.18 18.08
C ALA A 151 13.75 4.99 17.30
N LEU A 152 12.51 5.10 17.80
CA LEU A 152 11.40 5.78 17.11
C LEU A 152 11.32 7.27 17.43
N THR A 153 11.96 7.77 18.49
CA THR A 153 11.96 9.21 18.78
C THR A 153 13.20 9.71 19.51
N GLN A 154 13.68 10.87 19.10
CA GLN A 154 14.74 11.60 19.81
C GLN A 154 14.18 12.55 20.90
N ASN A 155 12.85 12.71 20.99
CA ASN A 155 12.22 13.54 22.00
C ASN A 155 12.08 12.76 23.32
N LYS A 156 12.96 13.03 24.28
CA LYS A 156 13.01 12.33 25.58
C LYS A 156 11.74 12.47 26.41
N VAL A 157 11.02 13.59 26.32
CA VAL A 157 9.77 13.80 27.08
C VAL A 157 8.68 12.90 26.52
N ALA A 158 8.48 12.95 25.20
CA ALA A 158 7.50 12.10 24.53
C ALA A 158 7.83 10.62 24.67
N LEU A 159 9.11 10.26 24.61
CA LEU A 159 9.59 8.90 24.88
C LEU A 159 9.17 8.43 26.28
N GLY A 160 9.39 9.24 27.31
CA GLY A 160 9.03 8.90 28.69
C GLY A 160 7.52 8.69 28.88
N HIS A 161 6.69 9.57 28.30
CA HIS A 161 5.23 9.45 28.36
C HIS A 161 4.72 8.23 27.57
N ALA A 162 5.18 8.07 26.33
CA ALA A 162 4.81 6.94 25.49
C ALA A 162 5.23 5.62 26.14
N PHE A 163 6.47 5.49 26.61
CA PHE A 163 6.95 4.27 27.27
C PHE A 163 6.14 3.91 28.51
N LYS A 164 5.83 4.90 29.36
CA LYS A 164 4.95 4.69 30.52
C LYS A 164 3.58 4.17 30.09
N ALA A 165 2.96 4.77 29.08
CA ALA A 165 1.67 4.35 28.59
C ALA A 165 1.72 2.95 27.95
N ILE A 166 2.78 2.62 27.19
CA ILE A 166 3.00 1.27 26.65
C ILE A 166 3.01 0.24 27.78
N THR A 167 3.83 0.45 28.83
CA THR A 167 3.92 -0.49 29.96
C THR A 167 2.56 -0.67 30.63
N GLN A 168 1.85 0.43 30.89
CA GLN A 168 0.51 0.38 31.48
C GLN A 168 -0.52 -0.32 30.58
N LEU A 169 -0.47 -0.11 29.26
CA LEU A 169 -1.32 -0.82 28.30
C LEU A 169 -1.03 -2.32 28.30
N VAL A 170 0.23 -2.73 28.38
CA VAL A 170 0.61 -4.16 28.45
C VAL A 170 0.15 -4.78 29.77
N GLU A 171 0.30 -4.06 30.90
CA GLU A 171 -0.22 -4.46 32.21
C GLU A 171 -1.74 -4.65 32.20
N MET A 172 -2.48 -3.66 31.70
CA MET A 172 -3.93 -3.72 31.52
C MET A 172 -4.32 -4.86 30.58
N GLY A 173 -3.55 -5.04 29.50
CA GLY A 173 -3.68 -6.11 28.52
C GLY A 173 -3.62 -7.50 29.18
N ALA A 174 -2.57 -7.74 29.97
CA ALA A 174 -2.32 -8.98 30.68
C ALA A 174 -3.33 -9.23 31.81
N ALA A 175 -3.82 -8.17 32.46
CA ALA A 175 -4.84 -8.25 33.49
C ALA A 175 -6.27 -8.48 32.94
N GLY A 176 -6.46 -8.48 31.61
CA GLY A 176 -7.77 -8.61 30.99
C GLY A 176 -8.66 -7.38 31.21
N ALA A 177 -8.06 -6.20 31.33
CA ALA A 177 -8.80 -4.95 31.45
C ALA A 177 -9.71 -4.73 30.24
N ASP A 178 -10.82 -4.03 30.48
CA ASP A 178 -11.78 -3.61 29.46
C ASP A 178 -11.16 -2.67 28.40
N ASP A 179 -11.66 -2.75 27.17
CA ASP A 179 -11.14 -2.01 26.03
C ASP A 179 -11.33 -0.50 26.18
N ASP A 180 -12.40 -0.01 26.81
CA ASP A 180 -12.60 1.43 26.99
C ASP A 180 -11.55 2.01 27.93
N ALA A 181 -11.18 1.29 29.00
CA ALA A 181 -10.14 1.74 29.91
C ALA A 181 -8.79 1.87 29.21
N MET A 182 -8.41 0.87 28.40
CA MET A 182 -7.15 0.89 27.65
C MET A 182 -7.17 1.98 26.57
N ARG A 183 -8.30 2.14 25.87
CA ARG A 183 -8.52 3.21 24.89
C ARG A 183 -8.35 4.59 25.52
N GLN A 184 -8.97 4.84 26.68
CA GLN A 184 -8.86 6.14 27.35
C GLN A 184 -7.43 6.47 27.73
N LEU A 185 -6.67 5.49 28.26
CA LEU A 185 -5.25 5.68 28.55
C LEU A 185 -4.48 6.10 27.29
N PHE A 186 -4.64 5.37 26.18
CA PHE A 186 -3.97 5.70 24.92
C PHE A 186 -4.34 7.10 24.41
N LEU A 187 -5.61 7.49 24.51
CA LEU A 187 -6.08 8.80 24.05
C LEU A 187 -5.64 9.97 24.93
N THR A 188 -5.08 9.73 26.12
CA THR A 188 -4.45 10.80 26.92
C THR A 188 -3.13 11.30 26.34
N LEU A 189 -2.48 10.50 25.49
CA LEU A 189 -1.24 10.85 24.80
C LEU A 189 -1.51 11.86 23.69
N ASP A 190 -0.50 12.69 23.38
CA ASP A 190 -0.53 13.51 22.17
C ASP A 190 -0.31 12.68 20.89
N LEU A 191 -0.46 13.29 19.70
CA LEU A 191 -0.32 12.56 18.44
C LEU A 191 1.07 11.94 18.22
N HIS A 192 2.13 12.63 18.65
CA HIS A 192 3.50 12.13 18.50
C HIS A 192 3.75 10.96 19.45
N GLU A 193 3.31 11.08 20.70
CA GLU A 193 3.37 10.04 21.71
C GLU A 193 2.54 8.80 21.33
N ARG A 194 1.34 8.98 20.77
CA ARG A 194 0.52 7.88 20.22
C ARG A 194 1.25 7.13 19.12
N HIS A 195 1.90 7.85 18.20
CA HIS A 195 2.65 7.25 17.12
C HIS A 195 3.83 6.42 17.63
N VAL A 196 4.58 6.95 18.61
CA VAL A 196 5.65 6.20 19.29
C VAL A 196 5.07 4.97 19.99
N ALA A 197 4.02 5.12 20.79
CA ALA A 197 3.42 4.04 21.56
C ALA A 197 2.92 2.88 20.67
N LYS A 198 2.09 3.19 19.68
CA LYS A 198 1.56 2.21 18.73
C LYS A 198 2.66 1.64 17.85
N GLY A 199 3.60 2.46 17.36
CA GLY A 199 4.72 2.00 16.55
C GLY A 199 5.64 1.02 17.29
N THR A 200 5.94 1.29 18.56
CA THR A 200 6.73 0.40 19.42
C THR A 200 6.01 -0.92 19.64
N LEU A 201 4.73 -0.88 20.03
CA LEU A 201 3.91 -2.05 20.25
C LEU A 201 3.78 -2.91 18.99
N SER A 202 3.49 -2.27 17.85
CA SER A 202 3.40 -2.93 16.54
C SER A 202 4.71 -3.61 16.16
N THR A 203 5.84 -2.90 16.27
CA THR A 203 7.16 -3.44 15.92
C THR A 203 7.52 -4.66 16.76
N VAL A 204 7.37 -4.60 18.09
CA VAL A 204 7.69 -5.73 18.97
C VAL A 204 6.77 -6.92 18.72
N THR A 205 5.51 -6.66 18.39
CA THR A 205 4.49 -7.70 18.22
C THR A 205 4.59 -8.37 16.85
N LEU A 206 4.85 -7.57 15.80
CA LEU A 206 4.93 -8.02 14.42
C LEU A 206 6.32 -8.48 13.98
N ASP A 207 7.34 -8.33 14.85
CA ASP A 207 8.70 -8.79 14.57
C ASP A 207 8.70 -10.27 14.16
N GLY A 208 9.30 -10.57 13.00
CA GLY A 208 9.27 -11.89 12.35
C GLY A 208 7.91 -12.34 11.78
N ALA A 209 6.79 -11.83 12.26
CA ALA A 209 5.45 -12.23 11.83
C ALA A 209 5.05 -11.60 10.48
N GLN A 210 5.53 -10.39 10.19
CA GLN A 210 5.37 -9.72 8.89
C GLN A 210 6.09 -10.42 7.74
N ALA A 211 7.15 -11.19 8.00
CA ALA A 211 7.87 -11.93 6.96
C ALA A 211 6.98 -12.97 6.26
N ASN A 212 5.85 -13.34 6.87
CA ASN A 212 4.87 -14.26 6.29
C ASN A 212 3.83 -13.58 5.39
N LEU A 213 3.87 -12.25 5.25
CA LEU A 213 2.93 -11.47 4.43
C LEU A 213 3.56 -11.00 3.11
N GLU A 214 4.37 -11.84 2.47
CA GLU A 214 4.89 -11.57 1.13
C GLU A 214 3.81 -11.90 0.09
N PHE A 215 3.15 -10.85 -0.42
CA PHE A 215 2.14 -10.98 -1.47
C PHE A 215 2.66 -10.47 -2.81
N ASP A 216 2.24 -11.14 -3.89
CA ASP A 216 2.40 -10.63 -5.23
C ASP A 216 1.66 -9.29 -5.37
N ARG A 217 2.41 -8.25 -5.71
CA ARG A 217 1.84 -6.92 -5.98
C ARG A 217 1.65 -6.76 -7.48
N PRO A 218 0.52 -6.20 -7.94
CA PRO A 218 0.26 -5.99 -9.38
C PRO A 218 1.17 -4.94 -9.99
N MET A 219 1.82 -4.15 -9.13
CA MET A 219 2.74 -3.12 -9.53
C MET A 219 4.10 -3.34 -8.90
N SER A 220 5.13 -3.08 -9.69
CA SER A 220 6.52 -3.11 -9.26
C SER A 220 7.24 -1.85 -9.75
N GLN A 221 8.46 -1.66 -9.27
CA GLN A 221 9.36 -0.68 -9.87
C GLN A 221 10.03 -1.30 -11.10
N TYR A 222 10.05 -0.51 -12.16
CA TYR A 222 10.77 -0.77 -13.39
C TYR A 222 11.59 0.47 -13.75
N GLY A 223 12.51 0.32 -14.68
CA GLY A 223 13.21 1.47 -15.20
C GLY A 223 13.97 1.21 -16.50
N ILE A 224 14.25 2.30 -17.20
CA ILE A 224 15.17 2.31 -18.34
C ILE A 224 16.56 2.67 -17.81
N VAL A 225 17.52 1.79 -18.00
CA VAL A 225 18.91 2.03 -17.59
C VAL A 225 19.55 3.05 -18.54
N MET A 226 20.09 4.11 -17.96
CA MET A 226 20.88 5.14 -18.63
C MET A 226 22.34 4.94 -18.22
N GLU A 227 23.15 4.31 -19.08
CA GLU A 227 24.52 3.91 -18.73
C GLU A 227 25.41 5.09 -18.31
N ASP A 228 25.23 6.26 -18.94
CA ASP A 228 25.96 7.46 -18.56
C ASP A 228 25.57 7.95 -17.15
N MET A 229 24.31 7.77 -16.71
CA MET A 229 23.90 8.08 -15.34
C MET A 229 24.43 7.05 -14.35
N THR A 230 24.39 5.76 -14.70
CA THR A 230 24.99 4.67 -13.89
C THR A 230 26.47 4.95 -13.63
N ALA A 231 27.18 5.44 -14.66
CA ALA A 231 28.59 5.80 -14.58
C ALA A 231 28.85 7.19 -13.96
N GLY A 232 27.82 7.92 -13.51
CA GLY A 232 27.95 9.26 -12.90
C GLY A 232 28.38 10.37 -13.86
N ARG A 233 28.27 10.15 -15.18
CA ARG A 233 28.70 11.10 -16.22
C ARG A 233 27.63 12.15 -16.54
N THR A 234 26.37 11.84 -16.29
CA THR A 234 25.23 12.73 -16.55
C THR A 234 24.28 12.74 -15.36
N GLY A 235 23.53 13.84 -15.23
CA GLY A 235 22.49 14.02 -14.22
C GLY A 235 21.10 14.06 -14.84
N TRP A 236 20.08 14.22 -13.98
CA TRP A 236 18.68 14.33 -14.39
C TRP A 236 18.38 15.51 -15.31
N ASP A 237 19.14 16.61 -15.19
CA ASP A 237 19.02 17.82 -16.01
C ASP A 237 19.75 17.73 -17.37
N ASP A 238 20.37 16.59 -17.68
CA ASP A 238 21.13 16.45 -18.92
C ASP A 238 20.18 16.47 -20.15
N PRO A 239 20.48 17.28 -21.19
CA PRO A 239 19.65 17.36 -22.40
C PRO A 239 19.43 16.04 -23.13
N LYS A 240 20.26 15.01 -22.88
CA LYS A 240 20.08 13.66 -23.44
C LYS A 240 19.03 12.84 -22.69
N VAL A 241 18.74 13.17 -21.43
CA VAL A 241 17.75 12.48 -20.59
C VAL A 241 16.35 12.97 -20.92
N LEU A 242 16.18 14.26 -21.19
CA LEU A 242 14.87 14.89 -21.45
C LEU A 242 14.06 14.22 -22.59
N PRO A 243 14.62 13.93 -23.78
CA PRO A 243 13.84 13.27 -24.84
C PRO A 243 13.36 11.87 -24.46
N VAL A 244 14.13 11.16 -23.63
CA VAL A 244 13.74 9.83 -23.15
C VAL A 244 12.62 9.95 -22.12
N VAL A 245 12.68 10.95 -21.23
CA VAL A 245 11.61 11.26 -20.27
C VAL A 245 10.31 11.65 -20.98
N GLU A 246 10.38 12.52 -21.98
CA GLU A 246 9.22 12.95 -22.78
C GLU A 246 8.57 11.76 -23.49
N LYS A 247 9.36 10.96 -24.21
CA LYS A 247 8.86 9.76 -24.91
C LYS A 247 8.28 8.72 -23.93
N ILE A 248 8.90 8.52 -22.77
CA ILE A 248 8.31 7.67 -21.72
C ILE A 248 6.99 8.24 -21.25
N SER A 249 6.87 9.54 -21.03
CA SER A 249 5.60 10.15 -20.62
C SER A 249 4.49 9.86 -21.63
N GLU A 250 4.76 10.03 -22.93
CA GLU A 250 3.80 9.71 -24.00
C GLU A 250 3.36 8.25 -23.97
N ILE A 251 4.28 7.31 -23.74
CA ILE A 251 3.97 5.88 -23.63
C ILE A 251 3.12 5.58 -22.40
N LEU A 252 3.42 6.24 -21.28
CA LEU A 252 2.79 5.97 -19.98
C LEU A 252 1.42 6.66 -19.84
N ASP A 253 1.18 7.79 -20.51
CA ASP A 253 -0.02 8.60 -20.34
C ASP A 253 -1.34 7.83 -20.52
N PRO A 254 -1.52 6.98 -21.54
CA PRO A 254 -2.73 6.15 -21.67
C PRO A 254 -2.96 5.21 -20.47
N PHE A 255 -1.88 4.77 -19.82
CA PHE A 255 -1.94 3.88 -18.66
C PHE A 255 -2.15 4.62 -17.33
N ARG A 256 -1.93 5.94 -17.30
CA ARG A 256 -2.29 6.78 -16.14
C ARG A 256 -3.79 6.86 -15.97
N GLU A 257 -4.55 6.87 -17.07
CA GLU A 257 -6.01 6.91 -17.00
C GLU A 257 -6.60 5.67 -16.31
N THR A 258 -5.91 4.53 -16.43
CA THR A 258 -6.27 3.23 -15.84
C THR A 258 -5.52 2.91 -14.53
N ASP A 259 -4.82 3.89 -13.94
CA ASP A 259 -3.97 3.75 -12.74
C ASP A 259 -2.91 2.63 -12.81
N GLU A 260 -2.48 2.25 -14.01
CA GLU A 260 -1.42 1.25 -14.17
C GLU A 260 -0.01 1.84 -14.02
N VAL A 261 0.09 3.15 -13.77
CA VAL A 261 1.31 3.90 -13.48
C VAL A 261 1.09 4.75 -12.23
N SER A 262 1.94 4.58 -11.22
CA SER A 262 1.85 5.30 -9.93
C SER A 262 2.89 6.40 -9.75
N ARG A 263 4.06 6.22 -10.34
CA ARG A 263 5.15 7.18 -10.25
C ARG A 263 6.04 7.11 -11.47
N THR A 264 6.67 8.23 -11.76
CA THR A 264 7.74 8.39 -12.73
C THR A 264 8.78 9.30 -12.11
N GLY A 265 10.05 9.03 -12.36
CA GLY A 265 11.14 9.84 -11.83
C GLY A 265 12.48 9.42 -12.41
N VAL A 266 13.56 9.94 -11.83
CA VAL A 266 14.92 9.62 -12.23
C VAL A 266 15.70 9.20 -10.98
N GLY A 267 16.47 8.12 -11.06
CA GLY A 267 17.26 7.65 -9.92
C GLY A 267 17.66 6.18 -10.03
N ILE A 268 17.86 5.56 -8.86
CA ILE A 268 18.24 4.15 -8.72
C ILE A 268 17.05 3.24 -9.04
N ILE A 269 17.28 2.24 -9.90
CA ILE A 269 16.21 1.35 -10.37
C ILE A 269 16.07 0.08 -9.51
N THR A 270 17.14 -0.42 -8.88
CA THR A 270 17.14 -1.72 -8.20
C THR A 270 17.13 -1.64 -6.67
N LYS A 271 16.82 -2.76 -6.00
CA LYS A 271 16.73 -2.91 -4.52
C LYS A 271 18.08 -2.91 -3.77
N GLY A 272 19.21 -2.91 -4.47
CA GLY A 272 20.54 -3.13 -3.87
C GLY A 272 21.17 -1.90 -3.21
N PRO A 273 22.23 -2.09 -2.40
CA PRO A 273 23.05 -0.98 -1.93
C PRO A 273 23.62 -0.20 -3.12
N TYR A 274 23.74 1.11 -2.95
CA TYR A 274 24.33 1.96 -3.97
C TYR A 274 25.84 1.68 -4.06
N GLU A 275 26.28 1.28 -5.25
CA GLU A 275 27.67 1.18 -5.66
C GLU A 275 27.86 2.12 -6.86
N GLU A 276 28.68 3.16 -6.65
CA GLU A 276 29.04 4.13 -7.68
C GLU A 276 29.60 3.42 -8.93
N GLY A 277 29.11 3.80 -10.11
CA GLY A 277 29.52 3.22 -11.39
C GLY A 277 28.94 1.84 -11.70
N LYS A 278 28.14 1.24 -10.80
CA LYS A 278 27.60 -0.12 -10.99
C LYS A 278 26.09 -0.23 -10.77
N THR A 279 25.54 0.52 -9.81
CA THR A 279 24.10 0.47 -9.52
C THR A 279 23.32 1.08 -10.68
N PRO A 280 22.42 0.31 -11.33
CA PRO A 280 21.66 0.82 -12.47
C PRO A 280 20.85 2.06 -12.11
N GLN A 281 21.13 3.15 -12.82
CA GLN A 281 20.41 4.42 -12.72
C GLN A 281 19.75 4.77 -14.04
N GLY A 282 18.68 5.56 -13.97
CA GLY A 282 17.99 6.06 -15.14
C GLY A 282 16.57 6.48 -14.82
N ILE A 283 15.65 6.25 -15.75
CA ILE A 283 14.27 6.69 -15.60
C ILE A 283 13.48 5.57 -14.93
N ILE A 284 12.97 5.84 -13.74
CA ILE A 284 12.17 4.92 -12.93
C ILE A 284 10.69 5.14 -13.20
N PHE A 285 9.93 4.04 -13.20
CA PHE A 285 8.47 4.09 -13.22
C PHE A 285 7.90 2.94 -12.40
N GLY A 286 6.92 3.25 -11.55
CA GLY A 286 6.19 2.26 -10.77
C GLY A 286 4.91 1.90 -11.51
N SER A 287 4.83 0.69 -12.09
CA SER A 287 3.76 0.32 -13.01
C SER A 287 3.38 -1.17 -12.92
N THR A 288 2.36 -1.58 -13.68
CA THR A 288 2.11 -3.00 -13.95
C THR A 288 3.15 -3.58 -14.92
N ALA A 289 3.29 -4.91 -14.94
CA ALA A 289 4.18 -5.60 -15.88
C ALA A 289 3.81 -5.34 -17.35
N ARG A 290 2.51 -5.17 -17.65
CA ARG A 290 2.02 -4.83 -19.00
C ARG A 290 2.56 -3.50 -19.49
N VAL A 291 2.58 -2.49 -18.61
CA VAL A 291 3.14 -1.18 -18.93
C VAL A 291 4.64 -1.26 -19.14
N ALA A 292 5.36 -2.00 -18.29
CA ALA A 292 6.79 -2.19 -18.42
C ALA A 292 7.15 -2.88 -19.75
N GLN A 293 6.32 -3.82 -20.20
CA GLN A 293 6.46 -4.43 -21.53
C GLN A 293 6.24 -3.41 -22.65
N ALA A 294 5.22 -2.55 -22.57
CA ALA A 294 4.99 -1.51 -23.56
C ALA A 294 6.17 -0.52 -23.67
N VAL A 295 6.80 -0.20 -22.54
CA VAL A 295 8.03 0.60 -22.52
C VAL A 295 9.19 -0.16 -23.18
N ALA A 296 9.39 -1.45 -22.86
CA ALA A 296 10.42 -2.26 -23.50
C ALA A 296 10.22 -2.37 -25.03
N ASP A 297 8.99 -2.50 -25.50
CA ASP A 297 8.65 -2.55 -26.92
C ASP A 297 8.94 -1.23 -27.65
N ALA A 298 8.79 -0.10 -26.96
CA ALA A 298 9.03 1.23 -27.51
C ALA A 298 10.50 1.68 -27.46
N PHE A 299 11.34 1.01 -26.66
CA PHE A 299 12.77 1.25 -26.53
C PHE A 299 13.58 -0.05 -26.70
N PRO A 300 13.53 -0.69 -27.88
CA PRO A 300 14.21 -1.97 -28.12
C PRO A 300 15.74 -1.88 -27.99
N GLU A 301 16.30 -0.68 -28.16
CA GLU A 301 17.72 -0.37 -28.04
C GLU A 301 18.18 -0.12 -26.61
N LEU A 302 17.28 0.21 -25.70
CA LEU A 302 17.60 0.49 -24.30
C LEU A 302 17.35 -0.72 -23.42
N LYS A 303 18.04 -0.75 -22.27
CA LYS A 303 17.89 -1.81 -21.29
C LYS A 303 16.77 -1.43 -20.31
N VAL A 304 15.59 -2.02 -20.49
CA VAL A 304 14.50 -1.95 -19.51
C VAL A 304 14.66 -3.09 -18.50
N ILE A 305 14.61 -2.78 -17.21
CA ILE A 305 14.76 -3.75 -16.12
C ILE A 305 13.65 -3.63 -15.08
N ASP A 306 13.44 -4.70 -14.33
CA ASP A 306 12.63 -4.70 -13.11
C ASP A 306 13.45 -4.32 -11.86
N TYR A 307 12.77 -4.27 -10.72
CA TYR A 307 13.35 -3.92 -9.42
C TYR A 307 14.46 -4.88 -8.95
N GLU A 308 14.45 -6.11 -9.45
CA GLU A 308 15.47 -7.14 -9.18
C GLU A 308 16.63 -7.09 -10.20
N GLY A 309 16.61 -6.13 -11.13
CA GLY A 309 17.64 -5.94 -12.16
C GLY A 309 17.51 -6.89 -13.36
N ARG A 310 16.43 -7.66 -13.45
CA ARG A 310 16.18 -8.58 -14.57
C ARG A 310 15.71 -7.80 -15.78
N LYS A 311 16.26 -8.12 -16.95
CA LYS A 311 15.91 -7.46 -18.22
C LYS A 311 14.51 -7.87 -18.67
N ILE A 312 13.72 -6.87 -19.09
CA ILE A 312 12.46 -7.07 -19.81
C ILE A 312 12.77 -7.02 -21.30
N ALA A 313 12.55 -8.14 -21.99
CA ALA A 313 12.80 -8.22 -23.42
C ALA A 313 11.63 -7.60 -24.21
N PRO A 314 11.88 -6.84 -25.28
CA PRO A 314 10.82 -6.41 -26.19
C PRO A 314 10.08 -7.63 -26.78
N ASN A 315 8.77 -7.56 -26.88
CA ASN A 315 7.94 -8.52 -27.59
C ASN A 315 8.15 -8.33 -29.09
N THR A 316 9.07 -9.11 -29.67
CA THR A 316 9.35 -9.08 -31.12
C THR A 316 8.24 -9.72 -31.97
N LEU A 317 7.10 -10.07 -31.39
CA LEU A 317 5.94 -10.55 -32.13
C LEU A 317 5.26 -9.34 -32.80
N LYS A 318 5.50 -9.18 -34.11
CA LYS A 318 4.81 -8.22 -34.98
C LYS A 318 3.30 -8.19 -34.66
N PRO A 319 2.65 -7.02 -34.69
CA PRO A 319 1.19 -6.98 -34.68
C PRO A 319 0.70 -7.88 -35.81
N GLN A 320 -0.06 -8.93 -35.47
CA GLN A 320 -0.78 -9.68 -36.48
C GLN A 320 -1.74 -8.68 -37.12
N GLY A 321 -1.40 -8.22 -38.32
CA GLY A 321 -2.33 -7.48 -39.16
C GLY A 321 -3.66 -8.24 -39.26
N PRO A 322 -4.75 -7.55 -39.59
CA PRO A 322 -6.06 -8.19 -39.69
C PRO A 322 -5.95 -9.44 -40.57
N LYS A 323 -6.31 -10.60 -40.02
CA LYS A 323 -6.40 -11.84 -40.80
C LYS A 323 -7.27 -11.54 -42.02
N PRO A 324 -6.79 -11.77 -43.26
CA PRO A 324 -7.62 -11.60 -44.45
C PRO A 324 -8.89 -12.43 -44.27
N GLY A 325 -10.03 -11.78 -44.49
CA GLY A 325 -11.34 -12.28 -44.11
C GLY A 325 -11.64 -13.68 -44.66
N PHE A 326 -12.34 -14.45 -43.83
CA PHE A 326 -13.25 -15.47 -44.34
C PHE A 326 -14.27 -14.76 -45.24
N ARG A 327 -14.16 -15.00 -46.55
CA ARG A 327 -15.31 -14.84 -47.44
C ARG A 327 -16.21 -16.05 -47.21
N LEU A 328 -17.48 -15.76 -46.91
CA LEU A 328 -18.59 -16.71 -46.93
C LEU A 328 -18.68 -17.41 -48.29
#